data_AF-A0A1B6DL65-F1
#
_entry.id   AF-A0A1B6DL65-F1
#
_cell.length_a   1.000
_cell.length_b   1.000
_cell.length_c   1.000
_cell.angle_alpha   90.00
_cell.angle_beta   90.00
_cell.angle_gamma   90.00
#
_symmetry.space_group_name_H-M   'P 1'
#
loop_
_entity.id
_entity.type
_entity.pdbx_description
1 polymer ?
#
loop_
_entity_poly.entity_id
_entity_poly.type
_entity_poly.pdbx_seq_one_letter_code
_entity_poly.pdbx_strand_id
1 'polypeptide(L)'
;MMKKMDGKRIGSKNILVRWAHNVYREDYEKPKEKLEIPVLVGAKDEQKVSRITKIQAIEAKLKMMENTSSSEFQVNNVPSGSNISTSQTISSRTPHKSRIHNKPYSKR
;
A
#
# COMPACT_ATOMS: atom_id res chain seq x y z
N MET A 1 -41.42 -0.30 -20.45
CA MET A 1 -40.16 -0.44 -21.22
C MET A 1 -38.92 -0.43 -20.32
N MET A 2 -38.71 0.59 -19.47
CA MET A 2 -37.56 0.68 -18.54
C MET A 2 -37.31 -0.59 -17.70
N LYS A 3 -38.34 -1.11 -17.01
CA LYS A 3 -38.23 -2.30 -16.15
C LYS A 3 -37.78 -3.57 -16.91
N LYS A 4 -38.01 -3.63 -18.22
CA LYS A 4 -37.61 -4.76 -19.07
C LYS A 4 -36.12 -4.71 -19.44
N MET A 5 -35.48 -3.56 -19.32
CA MET A 5 -34.07 -3.35 -19.69
C MET A 5 -33.15 -3.26 -18.48
N ASP A 6 -33.70 -2.89 -17.31
CA ASP A 6 -32.93 -2.87 -16.06
C ASP A 6 -32.42 -4.28 -15.71
N GLY A 7 -31.11 -4.40 -15.49
CA GLY A 7 -30.44 -5.66 -15.18
C GLY A 7 -30.16 -6.57 -16.38
N LYS A 8 -30.50 -6.18 -17.61
CA LYS A 8 -30.20 -7.00 -18.80
C LYS A 8 -28.69 -7.03 -19.11
N ARG A 9 -28.21 -8.15 -19.60
CA ARG A 9 -26.83 -8.30 -20.07
C ARG A 9 -26.69 -7.80 -21.50
N ILE A 10 -25.77 -6.88 -21.75
CA ILE A 10 -25.35 -6.41 -23.06
C ILE A 10 -23.85 -6.67 -23.19
N GLY A 11 -23.47 -7.53 -24.13
CA GLY A 11 -22.10 -8.03 -24.23
C GLY A 11 -21.68 -8.77 -22.95
N SER A 12 -20.62 -8.27 -22.32
CA SER A 12 -20.05 -8.82 -21.08
C SER A 12 -20.53 -8.11 -19.80
N LYS A 13 -21.40 -7.09 -19.88
CA LYS A 13 -21.82 -6.29 -18.72
C LYS A 13 -23.34 -6.25 -18.58
N ASN A 14 -23.80 -6.13 -17.35
CA ASN A 14 -25.20 -5.87 -17.05
C ASN A 14 -25.46 -4.36 -17.07
N ILE A 15 -26.54 -3.94 -17.72
CA ILE A 15 -26.97 -2.54 -17.77
C ILE A 15 -27.95 -2.23 -16.64
N LEU A 16 -27.90 -1.01 -16.14
CA LEU A 16 -28.84 -0.46 -15.16
C LEU A 16 -29.57 0.71 -15.80
N VAL A 17 -30.89 0.77 -15.62
CA VAL A 17 -31.72 1.80 -16.26
C VAL A 17 -32.41 2.63 -15.17
N ARG A 18 -32.03 3.91 -15.08
CA ARG A 18 -32.52 4.92 -14.11
C ARG A 18 -32.92 6.20 -14.84
N TRP A 19 -33.71 7.05 -14.18
CA TRP A 19 -34.05 8.37 -14.69
C TRP A 19 -32.85 9.32 -14.63
N ALA A 20 -32.64 10.12 -15.68
CA ALA A 20 -31.45 10.95 -15.87
C ALA A 20 -31.24 12.00 -14.75
N HIS A 21 -32.31 12.37 -14.04
CA HIS A 21 -32.29 13.43 -13.03
C HIS A 21 -31.75 12.98 -11.67
N ASN A 22 -31.40 11.70 -11.51
CA ASN A 22 -30.90 11.14 -10.26
C ASN A 22 -29.58 10.39 -10.46
N VAL A 23 -28.59 11.08 -11.03
CA VAL A 23 -27.24 10.55 -11.25
C VAL A 23 -26.30 11.22 -10.26
N TYR A 24 -26.35 10.81 -8.99
CA TYR A 24 -25.24 11.08 -8.07
C TYR A 24 -24.12 10.07 -8.39
N ARG A 25 -22.93 10.55 -8.78
CA ARG A 25 -21.76 9.70 -9.05
C ARG A 25 -21.34 8.83 -7.85
N GLU A 26 -21.81 9.17 -6.66
CA GLU A 26 -21.52 8.47 -5.40
C GLU A 26 -22.29 7.13 -5.29
N ASP A 27 -23.46 7.00 -5.92
CA ASP A 27 -24.24 5.74 -5.96
C ASP A 27 -23.60 4.64 -6.84
N TYR A 28 -22.51 4.97 -7.54
CA TYR A 28 -21.79 4.07 -8.43
C TYR A 28 -20.71 3.24 -7.73
N GLU A 29 -20.41 3.53 -6.46
CA GLU A 29 -19.61 2.64 -5.63
C GLU A 29 -20.46 1.47 -5.14
N LYS A 30 -20.86 0.58 -6.06
CA LYS A 30 -21.08 -0.80 -5.65
C LYS A 30 -19.78 -1.24 -4.96
N PRO A 31 -19.83 -1.75 -3.72
CA PRO A 31 -18.63 -2.26 -3.08
C PRO A 31 -18.05 -3.31 -4.02
N LYS A 32 -16.82 -3.06 -4.50
CA LYS A 32 -16.08 -4.03 -5.30
C LYS A 32 -16.14 -5.35 -4.54
N GLU A 33 -16.67 -6.38 -5.19
CA GLU A 33 -16.73 -7.71 -4.61
C GLU A 33 -15.30 -8.07 -4.17
N LYS A 34 -15.14 -8.42 -2.88
CA LYS A 34 -13.84 -8.84 -2.37
C LYS A 34 -13.51 -10.18 -3.03
N LEU A 35 -12.61 -10.14 -4.00
CA LEU A 35 -12.12 -11.35 -4.65
C LEU A 35 -11.19 -12.08 -3.68
N GLU A 36 -11.70 -13.12 -3.02
CA GLU A 36 -10.89 -14.04 -2.22
C GLU A 36 -10.13 -14.98 -3.16
N ILE A 37 -8.99 -14.52 -3.67
CA ILE A 37 -8.11 -15.33 -4.51
C ILE A 37 -7.02 -15.94 -3.60
N PRO A 38 -6.94 -17.29 -3.48
CA PRO A 38 -6.01 -17.95 -2.55
C PRO A 38 -4.53 -17.58 -2.70
N VAL A 39 -4.10 -17.17 -3.90
CA VAL A 39 -2.72 -16.72 -4.18
C VAL A 39 -2.46 -15.28 -3.72
N LEU A 40 -3.51 -14.46 -3.58
CA LEU A 40 -3.43 -13.06 -3.15
C LEU A 40 -3.52 -12.90 -1.61
N VAL A 41 -3.65 -13.99 -0.84
CA VAL A 41 -3.75 -14.00 0.63
C VAL A 41 -2.53 -13.37 1.32
N GLY A 42 -1.38 -13.24 0.63
CA GLY A 42 -0.19 -12.56 1.14
C GLY A 42 -0.17 -11.04 0.90
N ALA A 43 -1.01 -10.51 0.01
CA ALA A 43 -1.15 -9.08 -0.18
C ALA A 43 -2.07 -8.56 0.92
N LYS A 44 -1.48 -7.93 1.94
CA LYS A 44 -2.26 -7.20 2.94
C LYS A 44 -3.08 -6.16 2.20
N ASP A 45 -4.40 -6.30 2.22
CA ASP A 45 -5.29 -5.21 1.86
C ASP A 45 -4.76 -3.96 2.53
N GLU A 46 -4.59 -2.87 1.78
CA GLU A 46 -4.24 -1.57 2.34
C GLU A 46 -5.39 -1.15 3.27
N GLN A 47 -5.35 -1.64 4.52
CA GLN A 47 -6.29 -1.28 5.54
C GLN A 47 -6.13 0.21 5.73
N LYS A 48 -7.14 0.95 5.26
CA LYS A 48 -7.27 2.37 5.50
C LYS A 48 -7.18 2.57 7.00
N VAL A 49 -6.06 3.11 7.48
CA VAL A 49 -5.82 3.42 8.89
C VAL A 49 -6.99 4.24 9.42
N SER A 50 -7.48 3.89 10.62
CA SER A 50 -8.62 4.58 11.24
C SER A 50 -8.31 6.07 11.41
N ARG A 51 -9.36 6.92 11.41
CA ARG A 51 -9.17 8.38 11.58
C ARG A 51 -8.44 8.70 12.89
N ILE A 52 -8.75 7.97 13.96
CA ILE A 52 -8.11 8.11 15.27
C ILE A 52 -6.61 7.79 15.18
N THR A 53 -6.27 6.68 14.51
CA THR A 53 -4.87 6.27 14.31
C THR A 53 -4.08 7.31 13.51
N LYS A 54 -4.71 7.94 12.50
CA LYS A 54 -4.07 9.02 11.74
C LYS A 54 -3.79 10.24 12.59
N ILE A 55 -4.75 10.65 13.43
CA ILE A 55 -4.60 11.79 14.34
C ILE A 55 -3.42 11.54 15.30
N GLN A 56 -3.40 10.37 15.94
CA GLN A 56 -2.32 10.00 16.87
C GLN A 56 -0.94 9.96 16.19
N ALA A 57 -0.87 9.44 14.95
CA ALA A 57 0.38 9.42 14.19
C ALA A 57 0.91 10.84 13.90
N ILE A 58 0.00 11.77 13.59
CA ILE A 58 0.35 13.19 13.36
C ILE A 58 0.82 13.84 14.67
N GLU A 59 0.07 13.69 15.76
CA GLU A 59 0.42 14.26 17.07
C GLU A 59 1.77 13.77 17.58
N ALA A 60 2.02 12.46 17.50
CA ALA A 60 3.30 11.88 17.89
C ALA A 60 4.46 12.44 17.05
N LYS A 61 4.25 12.60 15.74
CA LYS A 61 5.28 13.15 14.85
C LYS A 61 5.59 14.62 15.17
N LEU A 62 4.56 15.43 15.41
CA LEU A 62 4.72 16.84 15.80
C LEU A 62 5.47 16.96 17.12
N LYS A 63 5.13 16.13 18.13
CA LYS A 63 5.84 16.09 19.41
C LYS A 63 7.31 15.71 19.27
N MET A 64 7.63 14.77 18.37
CA MET A 64 9.03 14.45 18.07
C MET A 64 9.75 15.64 17.43
N MET A 65 9.08 16.35 16.51
CA MET A 65 9.66 17.51 15.83
C MET A 65 9.90 18.70 16.76
N GLU A 66 9.01 18.92 17.72
CA GLU A 66 9.16 19.95 18.76
C GLU A 66 10.38 19.69 19.65
N ASN A 67 10.61 18.41 20.00
CA ASN A 67 11.73 18.02 20.85
C ASN A 67 13.06 17.90 20.07
N THR A 68 13.03 17.67 18.77
CA THR A 68 14.23 17.76 17.92
C THR A 68 14.58 19.22 17.67
N SER A 69 15.37 19.80 18.57
CA SER A 69 15.99 21.10 18.36
C SER A 69 16.79 21.11 17.05
N SER A 70 16.75 22.23 16.33
CA SER A 70 17.41 22.43 15.03
C SER A 70 18.93 22.21 15.01
N SER A 71 19.57 21.93 16.16
CA SER A 71 21.01 21.73 16.26
C SER A 71 21.49 20.31 15.95
N GLU A 72 20.60 19.31 15.86
CA GLU A 72 21.01 17.91 15.64
C GLU A 72 21.09 17.50 14.16
N PHE A 73 20.56 18.33 13.25
CA PHE A 73 20.79 18.15 11.81
C PHE A 73 22.08 18.86 11.39
N GLN A 74 23.23 18.31 11.76
CA GLN A 74 24.46 18.63 11.07
C GLN A 74 24.36 18.04 9.66
N VAL A 75 23.98 18.88 8.68
CA VAL A 75 24.23 18.58 7.28
C VAL A 75 25.74 18.48 7.16
N ASN A 76 26.25 17.27 7.01
CA ASN A 76 27.64 17.07 6.65
C ASN A 76 27.85 17.84 5.33
N ASN A 77 28.52 19.00 5.39
CA ASN A 77 28.92 19.83 4.25
C ASN A 77 30.01 19.14 3.44
N VAL A 78 29.85 17.85 3.19
CA VAL A 78 30.78 17.06 2.42
C VAL A 78 30.36 17.24 0.95
N PRO A 79 31.24 17.75 0.08
CA PRO A 79 30.91 17.95 -1.31
C PRO A 79 30.43 16.62 -1.92
N SER A 80 29.34 16.69 -2.68
CA SER A 80 28.74 15.59 -3.44
C SER A 80 29.82 14.95 -4.32
N GLY A 81 30.45 13.89 -3.83
CA GLY A 81 31.65 13.31 -4.46
C GLY A 81 32.57 12.50 -3.53
N SER A 82 32.44 12.60 -2.21
CA SER A 82 33.20 11.71 -1.31
C SER A 82 32.39 10.46 -0.93
N ASN A 83 33.04 9.30 -1.01
CA ASN A 83 32.45 8.00 -0.69
C ASN A 83 32.25 7.87 0.82
N ILE A 84 31.12 8.37 1.33
CA ILE A 84 30.77 8.16 2.73
C ILE A 84 30.20 6.74 2.85
N SER A 85 31.01 5.83 3.40
CA SER A 85 30.54 4.51 3.81
C SER A 85 29.60 4.67 4.99
N THR A 86 28.30 4.70 4.72
CA THR A 86 27.26 4.72 5.76
C THR A 86 27.26 3.37 6.47
N SER A 87 28.08 3.24 7.52
CA SER A 87 27.95 2.16 8.48
C SER A 87 26.71 2.44 9.34
N GLN A 88 25.54 2.04 8.87
CA GLN A 88 24.37 1.93 9.74
C GLN A 88 24.64 0.78 10.71
N THR A 89 24.74 1.09 12.00
CA THR A 89 24.72 0.08 13.05
C THR A 89 23.31 -0.53 13.09
N ILE A 90 23.14 -1.62 12.35
CA ILE A 90 21.95 -2.46 12.41
C ILE A 90 21.98 -3.19 13.75
N SER A 91 21.37 -2.59 14.77
CA SER A 91 21.09 -3.32 16.01
C SER A 91 20.01 -4.37 15.75
N SER A 92 20.44 -5.63 15.87
CA SER A 92 19.68 -6.88 15.98
C SER A 92 18.54 -7.15 14.98
N ARG A 93 18.91 -7.60 13.78
CA ARG A 93 18.07 -8.56 13.03
C ARG A 93 18.82 -9.87 12.85
N THR A 94 18.20 -10.93 13.33
CA THR A 94 18.72 -12.30 13.36
C THR A 94 19.12 -12.79 11.96
N PRO A 95 20.17 -13.64 11.84
CA PRO A 95 20.65 -14.10 10.55
C PRO A 95 19.68 -15.13 9.95
N HIS A 96 18.98 -14.76 8.88
CA HIS A 96 18.38 -15.73 7.97
C HIS A 96 19.50 -16.46 7.22
N LYS A 97 19.75 -17.73 7.54
CA LYS A 97 20.55 -18.63 6.72
C LYS A 97 19.83 -18.87 5.39
N SER A 98 20.19 -18.16 4.33
CA SER A 98 19.91 -18.60 2.96
C SER A 98 20.87 -19.74 2.62
N ARG A 99 20.39 -20.98 2.77
CA ARG A 99 21.09 -22.16 2.27
C ARG A 99 20.99 -22.16 0.75
N ILE A 100 21.96 -21.56 0.08
CA ILE A 100 22.12 -21.62 -1.37
C ILE A 100 22.36 -23.10 -1.72
N HIS A 101 21.36 -23.74 -2.31
CA HIS A 101 21.47 -25.13 -2.75
C HIS A 101 21.97 -25.15 -4.20
N ASN A 102 23.29 -25.15 -4.38
CA ASN A 102 23.88 -25.44 -5.69
C ASN A 102 23.70 -26.94 -5.95
N LYS A 103 22.75 -27.31 -6.81
CA LYS A 103 22.71 -28.67 -7.37
C LYS A 103 23.62 -28.70 -8.60
N PRO A 104 24.71 -29.49 -8.63
CA PRO A 104 25.42 -29.74 -9.87
C PRO A 104 24.55 -30.62 -10.75
N TYR A 105 24.37 -30.24 -12.02
CA TYR A 105 23.71 -31.06 -13.02
C TYR A 105 24.41 -32.43 -13.11
N SER A 106 23.64 -33.52 -12.98
CA SER A 106 24.09 -34.87 -13.34
C SER A 106 23.70 -35.13 -14.79
N LYS A 107 24.70 -35.26 -15.67
CA LYS A 107 24.53 -35.86 -16.99
C LYS A 107 24.47 -37.37 -16.82
N ARG A 108 23.40 -38.00 -17.28
CA ARG A 108 23.42 -39.34 -17.89
C ARG A 108 22.33 -39.40 -18.94
#